data_AF-B5YBY7-F1
#
_entry.id   AF-B5YBY7-F1
#
_cell.length_a   1.000
_cell.length_b   1.000
_cell.length_c   1.000
_cell.angle_alpha   90.00
_cell.angle_beta   90.00
_cell.angle_gamma   90.00
#
_symmetry.space_group_name_H-M   'P 1'
#
loop_
_entity.id
_entity.type
_entity.pdbx_description
1 polymer ?
#
loop_
_entity_poly.entity_id
_entity_poly.type
_entity_poly.pdbx_seq_one_letter_code
_entity_poly.pdbx_strand_id
1 'polypeptide(L)'
;MPKEISYINRIISAYGSYAKPFLNWILETGRISSAWKTYFLALKLYWKGEYFLALSKLEKALNKCNNSKTLYYLVLTQKLAFLSRVNSKEGVELFHKLKQEFPYIPSYVRNIAVSSLLHYYATIFPSNLPKFRIWSNSYHLDSSSQVFIFLGKAREEIKKENIRKAIFYYVKAFRTSLSIPHPTGIINSLNNLSWNLKERHPKFSLSLAKKAVYYCALYREDLSYDFAVLDTLFEVQRINNDLSICETSMIIKHYYKFLSDSSGNYNKQHYRKTFESSKRFCFDLEPSFYKNNGELRDLNKVSNIKPDFNNLPLEVLIELRRINILKNFQRTIEKLNNVSKDARENLILSSFMSLCDRKSLFPSTYKKIKNILDFSENIKRLINFAKRDFEVIRFLSYISNDHPFFEARMDLAKKFLETLLPEKREFFISFYLSLKEKEKELIDAFVRNYVRYDRDWHIKIPTPAEIVSFVKGFQLKELPSSLAYFCFERRERRNFNKIINEMMVNA
;
A
#
# COMPACT_ATOMS: atom_id res chain seq x y z
N MET A 1 5.81 5.06 -32.95
CA MET A 1 4.97 4.59 -31.82
C MET A 1 3.80 5.56 -31.68
N PRO A 2 2.54 5.09 -31.57
CA PRO A 2 1.40 5.98 -31.30
C PRO A 2 1.64 6.86 -30.08
N LYS A 3 1.25 8.14 -30.13
CA LYS A 3 1.50 9.13 -29.05
C LYS A 3 0.95 8.65 -27.70
N GLU A 4 -0.23 8.03 -27.71
CA GLU A 4 -0.90 7.49 -26.53
C GLU A 4 -0.09 6.36 -25.85
N ILE A 5 0.43 5.40 -26.63
CA ILE A 5 1.28 4.31 -26.11
C ILE A 5 2.56 4.88 -25.49
N SER A 6 3.17 5.87 -26.15
CA SER A 6 4.38 6.54 -25.63
C SER A 6 4.15 7.18 -24.27
N TYR A 7 3.01 7.87 -24.13
CA TYR A 7 2.68 8.62 -22.92
C TYR A 7 2.33 7.67 -21.77
N ILE A 8 1.49 6.67 -22.03
CA ILE A 8 1.14 5.64 -21.04
C ILE A 8 2.38 4.85 -20.61
N ASN A 9 3.26 4.48 -21.54
CA ASN A 9 4.49 3.80 -21.17
C ASN A 9 5.41 4.69 -20.32
N ARG A 10 5.42 6.02 -20.54
CA ARG A 10 6.14 6.97 -19.68
C ARG A 10 5.56 7.00 -18.27
N ILE A 11 4.23 7.04 -18.13
CA ILE A 11 3.56 6.97 -16.82
C ILE A 11 3.88 5.63 -16.14
N ILE A 12 3.74 4.51 -16.84
CA ILE A 12 4.03 3.18 -16.28
C ILE A 12 5.49 3.08 -15.84
N SER A 13 6.43 3.57 -16.65
CA SER A 13 7.86 3.53 -16.33
C SER A 13 8.20 4.44 -15.14
N ALA A 14 7.56 5.61 -15.05
CA ALA A 14 7.81 6.56 -13.98
C ALA A 14 7.16 6.15 -12.66
N TYR A 15 5.93 5.62 -12.69
CA TYR A 15 5.13 5.39 -11.47
C TYR A 15 5.05 3.92 -11.05
N GLY A 16 5.52 2.98 -11.88
CA GLY A 16 5.50 1.55 -11.58
C GLY A 16 4.09 1.03 -11.32
N SER A 17 3.92 0.18 -10.29
CA SER A 17 2.62 -0.39 -9.94
C SER A 17 1.56 0.63 -9.53
N TYR A 18 1.97 1.84 -9.14
CA TYR A 18 1.04 2.95 -8.90
C TYR A 18 0.37 3.44 -10.19
N ALA A 19 0.89 3.08 -11.37
CA ALA A 19 0.24 3.31 -12.67
C ALA A 19 -0.82 2.26 -13.03
N LYS A 20 -1.21 1.36 -12.11
CA LYS A 20 -2.24 0.33 -12.34
C LYS A 20 -3.48 0.82 -13.11
N PRO A 21 -4.12 1.96 -12.77
CA PRO A 21 -5.31 2.39 -13.51
C PRO A 21 -5.01 2.76 -14.97
N PHE A 22 -3.87 3.36 -15.27
CA PHE A 22 -3.44 3.65 -16.64
C PHE A 22 -3.23 2.37 -17.45
N LEU A 23 -2.61 1.37 -16.81
CA LEU A 23 -2.39 0.06 -17.42
C LEU A 23 -3.71 -0.66 -17.71
N ASN A 24 -4.66 -0.61 -16.77
CA ASN A 24 -5.98 -1.20 -16.95
C ASN A 24 -6.78 -0.48 -18.05
N TRP A 25 -6.73 0.86 -18.07
CA TRP A 25 -7.37 1.67 -19.11
C TRP A 25 -6.84 1.31 -20.50
N ILE A 26 -5.52 1.40 -20.73
CA ILE A 26 -4.95 1.16 -22.07
C ILE A 26 -5.15 -0.29 -22.56
N LEU A 27 -5.19 -1.26 -21.64
CA LEU A 27 -5.44 -2.67 -21.99
C LEU A 27 -6.87 -2.93 -22.46
N GLU A 28 -7.81 -2.07 -22.08
CA GLU A 28 -9.23 -2.24 -22.32
C GLU A 28 -9.77 -1.34 -23.43
N THR A 29 -9.37 -0.07 -23.44
CA THR A 29 -9.85 0.94 -24.39
C THR A 29 -8.84 1.24 -25.47
N GLY A 30 -7.56 0.93 -25.23
CA GLY A 30 -6.46 1.32 -26.10
C GLY A 30 -6.42 0.54 -27.40
N ARG A 31 -6.21 1.25 -28.51
CA ARG A 31 -5.89 0.65 -29.81
C ARG A 31 -4.40 0.29 -29.86
N ILE A 32 -4.03 -0.80 -29.20
CA ILE A 32 -2.64 -1.26 -29.08
C ILE A 32 -2.39 -2.54 -29.86
N SER A 33 -1.19 -2.70 -30.41
CA SER A 33 -0.82 -3.92 -31.13
C SER A 33 -0.75 -5.13 -30.19
N SER A 34 -0.83 -6.33 -30.76
CA SER A 34 -0.74 -7.59 -30.00
C SER A 34 0.55 -7.71 -29.18
N ALA A 35 1.67 -7.16 -29.69
CA ALA A 35 2.95 -7.12 -28.99
C ALA A 35 2.89 -6.21 -27.75
N TRP A 36 2.39 -4.98 -27.89
CA TRP A 36 2.20 -4.05 -26.76
C TRP A 36 1.23 -4.58 -25.72
N LYS A 37 0.11 -5.18 -26.15
CA LYS A 37 -0.84 -5.83 -25.25
C LYS A 37 -0.18 -6.94 -24.43
N THR A 38 0.67 -7.75 -25.07
CA THR A 38 1.40 -8.83 -24.39
C THR A 38 2.41 -8.27 -23.38
N TYR A 39 3.14 -7.21 -23.74
CA TYR A 39 4.06 -6.51 -22.83
C TYR A 39 3.35 -5.92 -21.61
N PHE A 40 2.24 -5.21 -21.80
CA PHE A 40 1.44 -4.64 -20.71
C PHE A 40 0.82 -5.70 -19.80
N LEU A 41 0.39 -6.82 -20.35
CA LEU A 41 -0.06 -7.96 -19.54
C LEU A 41 1.09 -8.56 -18.69
N ALA A 42 2.31 -8.61 -19.22
CA ALA A 42 3.48 -9.05 -18.45
C ALA A 42 3.76 -8.13 -17.25
N LEU A 43 3.66 -6.80 -17.43
CA LEU A 43 3.79 -5.85 -16.32
C LEU A 43 2.74 -6.07 -15.24
N LYS A 44 1.47 -6.27 -15.66
CA LYS A 44 0.36 -6.54 -14.74
C LYS A 44 0.59 -7.80 -13.90
N LEU A 45 1.09 -8.88 -14.52
CA LEU A 45 1.43 -10.13 -13.83
C LEU A 45 2.62 -9.96 -12.89
N TYR A 46 3.66 -9.24 -13.33
CA TYR A 46 4.82 -8.97 -12.50
C TYR A 46 4.46 -8.20 -11.25
N TRP A 47 3.60 -7.19 -11.36
CA TRP A 47 3.12 -6.49 -10.18
C TRP A 47 2.45 -7.46 -9.23
N LYS A 48 1.62 -8.40 -9.70
CA LYS A 48 0.97 -9.44 -8.86
C LYS A 48 1.94 -10.48 -8.27
N GLY A 49 3.24 -10.37 -8.48
CA GLY A 49 4.23 -11.35 -8.02
C GLY A 49 4.25 -12.64 -8.84
N GLU A 50 3.52 -12.70 -9.95
CA GLU A 50 3.46 -13.86 -10.85
C GLU A 50 4.66 -13.86 -11.82
N TYR A 51 5.87 -13.94 -11.27
CA TYR A 51 7.10 -13.64 -12.02
C TYR A 51 7.35 -14.56 -13.22
N PHE A 52 7.13 -15.87 -13.06
CA PHE A 52 7.33 -16.83 -14.16
C PHE A 52 6.31 -16.66 -15.29
N LEU A 53 5.04 -16.42 -14.95
CA LEU A 53 4.02 -16.11 -15.94
C LEU A 53 4.31 -14.78 -16.64
N ALA A 54 4.78 -13.79 -15.90
CA ALA A 54 5.20 -12.50 -16.46
C ALA A 54 6.37 -12.67 -17.45
N LEU A 55 7.41 -13.46 -17.09
CA LEU A 55 8.52 -13.79 -17.97
C LEU A 55 8.06 -14.52 -19.24
N SER A 56 7.19 -15.54 -19.11
CA SER A 56 6.60 -16.23 -20.26
C SER A 56 5.84 -15.27 -21.21
N LYS A 57 5.16 -14.25 -20.67
CA LYS A 57 4.53 -13.22 -21.49
C LYS A 57 5.57 -12.32 -22.18
N LEU A 58 6.69 -11.98 -21.54
CA LEU A 58 7.76 -11.23 -22.19
C LEU A 58 8.39 -12.01 -23.36
N GLU A 59 8.61 -13.32 -23.22
CA GLU A 59 9.07 -14.15 -24.36
C GLU A 59 8.09 -14.08 -25.54
N LYS A 60 6.80 -14.23 -25.25
CA LYS A 60 5.74 -14.10 -26.27
C LYS A 60 5.69 -12.71 -26.89
N ALA A 61 6.06 -11.67 -26.14
CA ALA A 61 6.16 -10.32 -26.67
C ALA A 61 7.40 -10.18 -27.58
N LEU A 62 8.57 -10.69 -27.18
CA LEU A 62 9.80 -10.66 -27.98
C LEU A 62 9.61 -11.28 -29.36
N ASN A 63 8.96 -12.45 -29.44
CA ASN A 63 8.67 -13.13 -30.70
C ASN A 63 7.75 -12.34 -31.65
N LYS A 64 7.08 -11.29 -31.15
CA LYS A 64 6.17 -10.42 -31.90
C LYS A 64 6.74 -9.01 -32.13
N CYS A 65 7.96 -8.73 -31.64
CA CYS A 65 8.58 -7.40 -31.68
C CYS A 65 9.28 -7.07 -33.02
N ASN A 66 9.18 -7.94 -34.04
CA ASN A 66 10.03 -7.95 -35.23
C ASN A 66 10.16 -6.60 -35.95
N ASN A 67 9.17 -5.71 -35.84
CA ASN A 67 9.15 -4.42 -36.53
C ASN A 67 9.32 -3.19 -35.58
N SER A 68 9.64 -3.37 -34.30
CA SER A 68 9.75 -2.27 -33.33
C SER A 68 10.97 -2.41 -32.43
N LYS A 69 12.09 -1.78 -32.83
CA LYS A 69 13.32 -1.69 -32.03
C LYS A 69 13.06 -1.09 -30.63
N THR A 70 12.12 -0.14 -30.52
CA THR A 70 11.74 0.47 -29.24
C THR A 70 11.10 -0.55 -28.31
N LEU A 71 10.08 -1.29 -28.79
CA LEU A 71 9.40 -2.28 -27.96
C LEU A 71 10.33 -3.45 -27.62
N TYR A 72 11.16 -3.89 -28.57
CA TYR A 72 12.16 -4.92 -28.35
C TYR A 72 13.05 -4.61 -27.14
N TYR A 73 13.67 -3.42 -27.11
CA TYR A 73 14.54 -3.05 -25.99
C TYR A 73 13.78 -2.75 -24.69
N LEU A 74 12.53 -2.29 -24.75
CA LEU A 74 11.68 -2.17 -23.56
C LEU A 74 11.41 -3.55 -22.95
N VAL A 75 11.09 -4.54 -23.77
CA VAL A 75 10.81 -5.91 -23.34
C VAL A 75 12.07 -6.53 -22.74
N LEU A 76 13.24 -6.40 -23.39
CA LEU A 76 14.52 -6.88 -22.83
C LEU A 76 14.88 -6.20 -21.51
N THR A 77 14.74 -4.87 -21.44
CA THR A 77 14.99 -4.11 -20.21
C THR A 77 14.09 -4.58 -19.07
N GLN A 78 12.82 -4.82 -19.37
CA GLN A 78 11.86 -5.29 -18.38
C GLN A 78 12.14 -6.74 -17.97
N LYS A 79 12.53 -7.60 -18.93
CA LYS A 79 12.94 -8.98 -18.67
C LYS A 79 14.11 -9.01 -17.69
N LEU A 80 15.13 -8.17 -17.89
CA LEU A 80 16.24 -8.04 -16.95
C LEU A 80 15.77 -7.69 -15.53
N ALA A 81 14.86 -6.73 -15.40
CA ALA A 81 14.29 -6.34 -14.11
C ALA A 81 13.43 -7.44 -13.45
N PHE A 82 12.83 -8.34 -14.24
CA PHE A 82 12.09 -9.49 -13.70
C PHE A 82 13.05 -10.60 -13.26
N LEU A 83 14.08 -10.88 -14.05
CA LEU A 83 15.10 -11.88 -13.75
C LEU A 83 15.87 -11.56 -12.46
N SER A 84 16.02 -10.29 -12.09
CA SER A 84 16.62 -9.93 -10.78
C SER A 84 15.81 -10.42 -9.58
N ARG A 85 14.52 -10.71 -9.75
CA ARG A 85 13.63 -11.18 -8.68
C ARG A 85 13.61 -12.69 -8.50
N VAL A 86 13.94 -13.42 -9.56
CA VAL A 86 13.99 -14.90 -9.58
C VAL A 86 15.42 -15.45 -9.58
N ASN A 87 16.44 -14.58 -9.60
CA ASN A 87 17.86 -14.90 -9.54
C ASN A 87 18.30 -15.97 -10.56
N SER A 88 18.09 -15.70 -11.85
CA SER A 88 18.44 -16.63 -12.93
C SER A 88 19.78 -16.30 -13.60
N LYS A 89 20.51 -17.35 -14.02
CA LYS A 89 21.73 -17.22 -14.85
C LYS A 89 21.48 -16.42 -16.14
N GLU A 90 20.31 -16.62 -16.73
CA GLU A 90 19.84 -15.87 -17.91
C GLU A 90 19.90 -14.34 -17.73
N GLY A 91 19.67 -13.84 -16.51
CA GLY A 91 19.74 -12.40 -16.27
C GLY A 91 21.16 -11.84 -16.39
N VAL A 92 22.20 -12.63 -16.10
CA VAL A 92 23.61 -12.23 -16.27
C VAL A 92 23.94 -12.07 -17.75
N GLU A 93 23.54 -13.06 -18.57
CA GLU A 93 23.72 -13.01 -20.02
C GLU A 93 22.99 -11.80 -20.63
N LEU A 94 21.75 -11.57 -20.21
CA LEU A 94 20.96 -10.43 -20.66
C LEU A 94 21.55 -9.09 -20.21
N PHE A 95 22.12 -9.01 -19.01
CA PHE A 95 22.84 -7.83 -18.53
C PHE A 95 24.03 -7.51 -19.44
N HIS A 96 24.85 -8.51 -19.79
CA HIS A 96 25.99 -8.34 -20.68
C HIS A 96 25.54 -7.85 -22.06
N LYS A 97 24.50 -8.48 -22.63
CA LYS A 97 23.92 -8.06 -23.92
C LYS A 97 23.45 -6.61 -23.89
N LEU A 98 22.60 -6.24 -22.94
CA LEU A 98 22.07 -4.87 -22.84
C LEU A 98 23.16 -3.83 -22.59
N LYS A 99 24.22 -4.20 -21.85
CA LYS A 99 25.39 -3.34 -21.65
C LYS A 99 26.17 -3.12 -22.95
N GLN A 100 26.45 -4.18 -23.71
CA GLN A 100 27.17 -4.10 -24.98
C GLN A 100 26.37 -3.33 -26.04
N GLU A 101 25.06 -3.58 -26.11
CA GLU A 101 24.17 -2.96 -27.09
C GLU A 101 23.69 -1.56 -26.68
N PHE A 102 24.03 -1.09 -25.47
CA PHE A 102 23.53 0.17 -24.92
C PHE A 102 23.61 1.38 -25.87
N PRO A 103 24.70 1.59 -26.65
CA PRO A 103 24.78 2.68 -27.63
C PRO A 103 23.71 2.61 -28.73
N TYR A 104 23.23 1.41 -29.06
CA TYR A 104 22.25 1.15 -30.13
C TYR A 104 20.80 1.17 -29.65
N ILE A 105 20.57 1.25 -28.33
CA ILE A 105 19.24 1.35 -27.73
C ILE A 105 18.64 2.72 -28.08
N PRO A 106 17.36 2.80 -28.50
CA PRO A 106 16.68 4.08 -28.73
C PRO A 106 16.76 5.01 -27.51
N SER A 107 16.95 6.32 -27.74
CA SER A 107 17.17 7.31 -26.66
C SER A 107 16.11 7.27 -25.56
N TYR A 108 14.83 7.17 -25.95
CA TYR A 108 13.70 7.00 -25.03
C TYR A 108 13.88 5.79 -24.09
N VAL A 109 14.35 4.66 -24.63
CA VAL A 109 14.52 3.41 -23.88
C VAL A 109 15.79 3.41 -23.03
N ARG A 110 16.86 4.10 -23.47
CA ARG A 110 18.11 4.22 -22.70
C ARG A 110 17.86 4.77 -21.30
N ASN A 111 16.99 5.76 -21.14
CA ASN A 111 16.67 6.33 -19.83
C ASN A 111 16.07 5.29 -18.87
N ILE A 112 15.24 4.37 -19.38
CA ILE A 112 14.65 3.28 -18.61
C ILE A 112 15.70 2.17 -18.36
N ALA A 113 16.45 1.81 -19.40
CA ALA A 113 17.45 0.75 -19.35
C ALA A 113 18.59 1.02 -18.35
N VAL A 114 19.04 2.27 -18.22
CA VAL A 114 20.08 2.66 -17.24
C VAL A 114 19.66 2.27 -15.82
N SER A 115 18.43 2.60 -15.44
CA SER A 115 17.90 2.28 -14.11
C SER A 115 17.85 0.77 -13.87
N SER A 116 17.38 -0.01 -14.85
CA SER A 116 17.32 -1.48 -14.74
C SER A 116 18.71 -2.13 -14.67
N LEU A 117 19.67 -1.67 -15.48
CA LEU A 117 21.05 -2.18 -15.46
C LEU A 117 21.74 -1.91 -14.12
N LEU A 118 21.62 -0.68 -13.60
CA LEU A 118 22.16 -0.33 -12.29
C LEU A 118 21.51 -1.12 -11.17
N HIS A 119 20.18 -1.27 -11.21
CA HIS A 119 19.44 -2.04 -10.22
C HIS A 119 19.86 -3.51 -10.22
N TYR A 120 19.98 -4.11 -11.40
CA TYR A 120 20.41 -5.51 -11.55
C TYR A 120 21.81 -5.72 -10.95
N TYR A 121 22.77 -4.87 -11.32
CA TYR A 121 24.12 -4.89 -10.77
C TYR A 121 24.13 -4.78 -9.24
N ALA A 122 23.41 -3.80 -8.67
CA ALA A 122 23.35 -3.59 -7.23
C ALA A 122 22.68 -4.75 -6.46
N THR A 123 21.77 -5.48 -7.11
CA THR A 123 21.07 -6.62 -6.50
C THR A 123 21.96 -7.85 -6.41
N ILE A 124 22.83 -8.07 -7.39
CA ILE A 124 23.70 -9.27 -7.49
C ILE A 124 25.10 -9.01 -6.91
N PHE A 125 25.42 -7.78 -6.50
CA PHE A 125 26.65 -7.46 -5.80
C PHE A 125 26.73 -8.20 -4.44
N PRO A 126 27.88 -8.70 -3.95
CA PRO A 126 29.16 -8.78 -4.65
C PRO A 126 29.10 -9.91 -5.69
N SER A 127 29.39 -9.56 -6.93
CA SER A 127 29.54 -10.53 -8.02
C SER A 127 30.68 -10.10 -8.92
N ASN A 128 31.20 -11.06 -9.69
CA ASN A 128 32.20 -10.81 -10.73
C ASN A 128 31.64 -9.99 -11.92
N LEU A 129 30.41 -9.47 -11.82
CA LEU A 129 29.82 -8.65 -12.85
C LEU A 129 30.59 -7.32 -12.98
N PRO A 130 30.97 -6.92 -14.21
CA PRO A 130 31.62 -5.65 -14.42
C PRO A 130 30.62 -4.51 -14.22
N LYS A 131 30.94 -3.57 -13.34
CA LYS A 131 30.11 -2.39 -13.04
C LYS A 131 29.65 -1.70 -14.33
N PHE A 132 28.34 -1.40 -14.41
CA PHE A 132 27.80 -0.57 -15.47
C PHE A 132 28.22 0.89 -15.23
N ARG A 133 28.95 1.49 -16.18
CA ARG A 133 29.38 2.89 -16.13
C ARG A 133 28.39 3.76 -16.87
N ILE A 134 27.96 4.84 -16.23
CA ILE A 134 27.15 5.89 -16.85
C ILE A 134 28.13 6.89 -17.46
N TRP A 135 28.10 7.04 -18.79
CA TRP A 135 29.04 7.89 -19.53
C TRP A 135 28.52 9.31 -19.81
N SER A 136 27.23 9.60 -19.57
CA SER A 136 26.62 10.91 -19.83
C SER A 136 26.03 11.51 -18.56
N ASN A 137 26.23 12.83 -18.39
CA ASN A 137 25.59 13.63 -17.34
C ASN A 137 24.06 13.69 -17.50
N SER A 138 23.52 13.41 -18.69
CA SER A 138 22.07 13.44 -18.95
C SER A 138 21.28 12.44 -18.09
N TYR A 139 21.88 11.32 -17.68
CA TYR A 139 21.21 10.31 -16.84
C TYR A 139 21.21 10.69 -15.35
N HIS A 140 22.12 11.57 -14.94
CA HIS A 140 22.10 12.17 -13.61
C HIS A 140 21.01 13.24 -13.48
N LEU A 141 20.30 13.61 -14.54
CA LEU A 141 19.19 14.57 -14.48
C LEU A 141 17.86 13.94 -14.08
N ASP A 142 17.73 12.60 -14.15
CA ASP A 142 16.50 11.90 -13.76
C ASP A 142 16.51 11.53 -12.27
N SER A 143 15.68 12.23 -11.48
CA SER A 143 15.57 12.02 -10.03
C SER A 143 15.25 10.57 -9.66
N SER A 144 14.42 9.88 -10.45
CA SER A 144 14.07 8.47 -10.21
C SER A 144 15.29 7.56 -10.30
N SER A 145 16.09 7.71 -11.35
CA SER A 145 17.35 6.97 -11.51
C SER A 145 18.33 7.26 -10.37
N GLN A 146 18.46 8.52 -9.94
CA GLN A 146 19.33 8.89 -8.82
C GLN A 146 18.96 8.18 -7.51
N VAL A 147 17.66 8.07 -7.19
CA VAL A 147 17.19 7.38 -5.98
C VAL A 147 17.70 5.95 -5.94
N PHE A 148 17.54 5.20 -7.03
CA PHE A 148 17.95 3.80 -7.07
C PHE A 148 19.48 3.64 -7.05
N ILE A 149 20.23 4.61 -7.60
CA ILE A 149 21.69 4.66 -7.45
C ILE A 149 22.07 4.82 -5.97
N PHE A 150 21.44 5.75 -5.25
CA PHE A 150 21.71 5.95 -3.82
C PHE A 150 21.32 4.73 -2.99
N LEU A 151 20.19 4.08 -3.28
CA LEU A 151 19.81 2.82 -2.63
C LEU A 151 20.84 1.70 -2.88
N GLY A 152 21.35 1.58 -4.10
CA GLY A 152 22.41 0.62 -4.44
C GLY A 152 23.70 0.89 -3.66
N LYS A 153 24.16 2.15 -3.63
CA LYS A 153 25.33 2.56 -2.84
C LYS A 153 25.14 2.30 -1.34
N ALA A 154 23.95 2.55 -0.81
CA ALA A 154 23.65 2.28 0.60
C ALA A 154 23.82 0.79 0.93
N ARG A 155 23.31 -0.11 0.09
CA ARG A 155 23.46 -1.57 0.26
C ARG A 155 24.91 -2.02 0.16
N GLU A 156 25.68 -1.42 -0.73
CA GLU A 156 27.12 -1.68 -0.83
C GLU A 156 27.85 -1.32 0.47
N GLU A 157 27.57 -0.15 1.04
CA GLU A 157 28.17 0.29 2.30
C GLU A 157 27.70 -0.56 3.49
N ILE A 158 26.45 -1.03 3.51
CA ILE A 158 25.98 -2.02 4.53
C ILE A 158 26.82 -3.30 4.46
N LYS A 159 27.08 -3.83 3.26
CA LYS A 159 27.90 -5.05 3.08
C LYS A 159 29.36 -4.85 3.49
N LYS A 160 29.85 -3.61 3.45
CA LYS A 160 31.16 -3.20 3.95
C LYS A 160 31.13 -2.82 5.45
N GLU A 161 30.01 -3.05 6.12
CA GLU A 161 29.75 -2.67 7.52
C GLU A 161 29.88 -1.17 7.82
N ASN A 162 29.90 -0.32 6.78
CA ASN A 162 30.00 1.13 6.89
C ASN A 162 28.61 1.77 7.08
N ILE A 163 28.05 1.59 8.27
CA ILE A 163 26.68 2.02 8.59
C ILE A 163 26.50 3.53 8.42
N ARG A 164 27.47 4.36 8.83
CA ARG A 164 27.37 5.82 8.71
C ARG A 164 27.15 6.26 7.27
N LYS A 165 27.93 5.69 6.34
CA LYS A 165 27.83 6.03 4.91
C LYS A 165 26.59 5.41 4.26
N ALA A 166 26.17 4.23 4.71
CA ALA A 166 24.89 3.64 4.30
C ALA A 166 23.70 4.54 4.68
N ILE A 167 23.65 5.04 5.92
CA ILE A 167 22.62 5.98 6.39
C ILE A 167 22.59 7.23 5.51
N PHE A 168 23.77 7.83 5.25
CA PHE A 168 23.88 9.00 4.38
C PHE A 168 23.21 8.76 3.01
N TYR A 169 23.50 7.62 2.37
CA TYR A 169 22.91 7.30 1.07
C TYR A 169 21.41 7.01 1.15
N TYR A 170 20.92 6.30 2.17
CA TYR A 170 19.47 6.09 2.36
C TYR A 170 18.72 7.41 2.57
N VAL A 171 19.26 8.32 3.39
CA VAL A 171 18.65 9.64 3.62
C VAL A 171 18.66 10.47 2.34
N LYS A 172 19.75 10.41 1.56
CA LYS A 172 19.82 11.09 0.26
C LYS A 172 18.80 10.53 -0.73
N ALA A 173 18.63 9.20 -0.77
CA ALA A 173 17.60 8.54 -1.57
C ALA A 173 16.18 8.97 -1.14
N PHE A 174 15.90 9.00 0.16
CA PHE A 174 14.60 9.44 0.69
C PHE A 174 14.29 10.90 0.30
N ARG A 175 15.21 11.83 0.56
CA ARG A 175 15.02 13.25 0.22
C ARG A 175 14.78 13.47 -1.28
N THR A 176 15.57 12.79 -2.12
CA THR A 176 15.38 12.85 -3.57
C THR A 176 14.01 12.29 -3.96
N SER A 177 13.57 11.20 -3.32
CA SER A 177 12.27 10.55 -3.59
C SER A 177 11.06 11.41 -3.28
N LEU A 178 11.15 12.35 -2.32
CA LEU A 178 10.05 13.27 -2.00
C LEU A 178 9.72 14.24 -3.15
N SER A 179 10.67 14.50 -4.04
CA SER A 179 10.45 15.32 -5.25
C SER A 179 9.81 14.55 -6.41
N ILE A 180 9.63 13.23 -6.26
CA ILE A 180 9.19 12.35 -7.32
C ILE A 180 7.74 11.94 -7.06
N PRO A 181 6.87 11.94 -8.08
CA PRO A 181 5.44 11.75 -7.86
C PRO A 181 5.02 10.28 -7.62
N HIS A 182 5.92 9.39 -7.18
CA HIS A 182 5.60 7.99 -6.88
C HIS A 182 6.25 7.49 -5.57
N PRO A 183 5.61 6.53 -4.85
CA PRO A 183 5.99 6.21 -3.47
C PRO A 183 7.16 5.23 -3.36
N THR A 184 7.53 4.53 -4.43
CA THR A 184 8.49 3.41 -4.40
C THR A 184 9.85 3.80 -3.82
N GLY A 185 10.38 4.97 -4.19
CA GLY A 185 11.65 5.47 -3.66
C GLY A 185 11.57 5.78 -2.16
N ILE A 186 10.48 6.42 -1.73
CA ILE A 186 10.19 6.76 -0.34
C ILE A 186 10.13 5.49 0.51
N ILE A 187 9.26 4.55 0.11
CA ILE A 187 9.01 3.29 0.83
C ILE A 187 10.30 2.48 0.93
N ASN A 188 11.02 2.29 -0.18
CA ASN A 188 12.26 1.49 -0.18
C ASN A 188 13.36 2.13 0.66
N SER A 189 13.47 3.46 0.67
CA SER A 189 14.48 4.16 1.47
C SER A 189 14.19 3.98 2.96
N LEU A 190 12.95 4.19 3.39
CA LEU A 190 12.53 4.05 4.78
C LEU A 190 12.61 2.59 5.25
N ASN A 191 12.09 1.65 4.45
CA ASN A 191 12.06 0.23 4.80
C ASN A 191 13.47 -0.35 4.95
N ASN A 192 14.33 -0.14 3.95
CA ASN A 192 15.69 -0.68 3.98
C ASN A 192 16.52 -0.04 5.09
N LEU A 193 16.38 1.27 5.31
CA LEU A 193 17.05 1.93 6.43
C LEU A 193 16.59 1.36 7.78
N SER A 194 15.27 1.19 7.97
CA SER A 194 14.70 0.61 9.19
C SER A 194 15.23 -0.80 9.45
N TRP A 195 15.16 -1.68 8.43
CA TRP A 195 15.61 -3.07 8.53
C TRP A 195 17.07 -3.19 8.94
N ASN A 196 17.95 -2.38 8.34
CA ASN A 196 19.38 -2.44 8.63
C ASN A 196 19.77 -1.82 9.97
N LEU A 197 18.92 -0.97 10.56
CA LEU A 197 19.18 -0.31 11.85
C LEU A 197 18.45 -0.96 13.03
N LYS A 198 17.56 -1.94 12.81
CA LYS A 198 16.61 -2.43 13.83
C LYS A 198 17.27 -2.92 15.12
N GLU A 199 18.44 -3.56 15.03
CA GLU A 199 19.18 -4.04 16.20
C GLU A 199 19.97 -2.94 16.90
N ARG A 200 20.55 -1.99 16.14
CA ARG A 200 21.45 -0.95 16.68
C ARG A 200 20.69 0.29 17.17
N HIS A 201 19.60 0.65 16.52
CA HIS A 201 18.79 1.83 16.81
C HIS A 201 17.28 1.50 16.75
N PRO A 202 16.79 0.59 17.61
CA PRO A 202 15.44 0.03 17.51
C PRO A 202 14.32 1.08 17.49
N LYS A 203 14.38 2.10 18.36
CA LYS A 203 13.36 3.17 18.40
C LYS A 203 13.33 4.00 17.13
N PHE A 204 14.51 4.30 16.57
CA PHE A 204 14.59 5.06 15.33
C PHE A 204 14.09 4.22 14.15
N SER A 205 14.46 2.94 14.08
CA SER A 205 13.91 1.99 13.13
C SER A 205 12.38 1.90 13.22
N LEU A 206 11.81 1.91 14.44
CA LEU A 206 10.36 1.87 14.60
C LEU A 206 9.68 3.10 13.96
N SER A 207 10.24 4.29 14.16
CA SER A 207 9.74 5.51 13.51
C SER A 207 9.82 5.41 11.98
N LEU A 208 10.92 4.89 11.45
CA LEU A 208 11.10 4.70 10.01
C LEU A 208 10.15 3.65 9.43
N ALA A 209 9.97 2.51 10.10
CA ALA A 209 9.03 1.46 9.70
C ALA A 209 7.59 1.96 9.69
N LYS A 210 7.17 2.70 10.73
CA LYS A 210 5.83 3.29 10.80
C LYS A 210 5.59 4.24 9.62
N LYS A 211 6.55 5.12 9.32
CA LYS A 211 6.49 5.99 8.14
C LYS A 211 6.41 5.21 6.83
N ALA A 212 7.19 4.14 6.68
CA ALA A 212 7.17 3.31 5.47
C ALA A 212 5.77 2.69 5.23
N VAL A 213 5.15 2.15 6.28
CA VAL A 213 3.80 1.59 6.21
C VAL A 213 2.75 2.66 5.94
N TYR A 214 2.86 3.84 6.56
CA TYR A 214 1.97 4.98 6.28
C TYR A 214 2.02 5.35 4.79
N TYR A 215 3.21 5.59 4.23
CA TYR A 215 3.35 5.89 2.80
C TYR A 215 2.86 4.75 1.90
N CYS A 216 3.06 3.50 2.31
CA CYS A 216 2.56 2.35 1.55
C CYS A 216 1.03 2.35 1.48
N ALA A 217 0.36 2.46 2.62
CA ALA A 217 -1.11 2.48 2.71
C ALA A 217 -1.74 3.75 2.10
N LEU A 218 -1.02 4.88 2.16
CA LEU A 218 -1.42 6.12 1.54
C LEU A 218 -1.47 5.98 0.02
N TYR A 219 -0.54 5.27 -0.60
CA TYR A 219 -0.45 5.18 -2.06
C TYR A 219 -1.00 3.90 -2.68
N ARG A 220 -1.17 2.82 -1.90
CA ARG A 220 -1.58 1.51 -2.43
C ARG A 220 -2.72 0.93 -1.60
N GLU A 221 -3.71 0.38 -2.30
CA GLU A 221 -4.84 -0.29 -1.68
C GLU A 221 -4.50 -1.71 -1.20
N ASP A 222 -3.65 -2.39 -1.96
CA ASP A 222 -3.23 -3.76 -1.70
C ASP A 222 -1.76 -3.76 -1.26
N LEU A 223 -1.52 -4.16 -0.01
CA LEU A 223 -0.17 -4.20 0.56
C LEU A 223 0.56 -5.51 0.27
N SER A 224 -0.08 -6.48 -0.41
CA SER A 224 0.64 -7.67 -0.88
C SER A 224 1.80 -7.31 -1.82
N TYR A 225 1.67 -6.19 -2.56
CA TYR A 225 2.73 -5.64 -3.43
C TYR A 225 3.99 -5.19 -2.70
N ASP A 226 3.90 -4.84 -1.41
CA ASP A 226 5.04 -4.36 -0.62
C ASP A 226 5.08 -5.06 0.74
N PHE A 227 4.72 -6.34 0.80
CA PHE A 227 4.62 -7.09 2.06
C PHE A 227 5.88 -7.00 2.93
N ALA A 228 7.05 -6.74 2.33
CA ALA A 228 8.30 -6.40 3.02
C ALA A 228 8.20 -5.28 4.06
N VAL A 229 7.31 -4.29 3.86
CA VAL A 229 7.10 -3.21 4.83
C VAL A 229 6.36 -3.67 6.07
N LEU A 230 5.44 -4.62 5.91
CA LEU A 230 4.73 -5.26 7.02
C LEU A 230 5.67 -6.17 7.80
N ASP A 231 6.49 -6.94 7.10
CA ASP A 231 7.53 -7.78 7.69
C ASP A 231 8.54 -6.96 8.50
N THR A 232 9.03 -5.86 7.94
CA THR A 232 9.95 -4.95 8.65
C THR A 232 9.29 -4.30 9.86
N LEU A 233 8.03 -3.83 9.73
CA LEU A 233 7.32 -3.23 10.86
C LEU A 233 7.10 -4.25 11.98
N PHE A 234 6.68 -5.47 11.64
CA PHE A 234 6.45 -6.55 12.61
C PHE A 234 7.72 -6.87 13.41
N GLU A 235 8.84 -7.09 12.73
CA GLU A 235 10.12 -7.39 13.38
C GLU A 235 10.59 -6.23 14.27
N VAL A 236 10.46 -4.99 13.80
CA VAL A 236 10.89 -3.82 14.57
C VAL A 236 9.97 -3.56 15.76
N GLN A 237 8.65 -3.75 15.63
CA GLN A 237 7.72 -3.65 16.76
C GLN A 237 8.02 -4.72 17.80
N ARG A 238 8.36 -5.94 17.37
CA ARG A 238 8.78 -7.04 18.25
C ARG A 238 9.99 -6.67 19.08
N ILE A 239 11.04 -6.10 18.46
CA ILE A 239 12.25 -5.63 19.16
C ILE A 239 11.95 -4.49 20.14
N ASN A 240 11.00 -3.61 19.80
CA ASN A 240 10.64 -2.45 20.62
C ASN A 240 9.55 -2.73 21.67
N ASN A 241 8.97 -3.94 21.69
CA ASN A 241 7.77 -4.27 22.46
C ASN A 241 6.62 -3.27 22.23
N ASP A 242 6.42 -2.88 20.96
CA ASP A 242 5.36 -1.95 20.57
C ASP A 242 4.03 -2.72 20.36
N LEU A 243 3.03 -2.42 21.18
CA LEU A 243 1.73 -3.11 21.20
C LEU A 243 0.92 -2.98 19.90
N SER A 244 1.28 -2.08 18.99
CA SER A 244 0.65 -2.02 17.67
C SER A 244 1.03 -3.19 16.77
N ILE A 245 1.91 -4.09 17.24
CA ILE A 245 2.17 -5.40 16.61
C ILE A 245 0.91 -6.27 16.47
N CYS A 246 -0.08 -6.10 17.35
CA CYS A 246 -1.37 -6.78 17.23
C CYS A 246 -2.08 -6.40 15.93
N GLU A 247 -2.19 -5.10 15.64
CA GLU A 247 -2.73 -4.58 14.38
C GLU A 247 -1.91 -5.03 13.17
N THR A 248 -0.58 -4.93 13.25
CA THR A 248 0.31 -5.38 12.17
C THR A 248 0.06 -6.85 11.86
N SER A 249 -0.13 -7.68 12.87
CA SER A 249 -0.37 -9.12 12.71
C SER A 249 -1.72 -9.41 12.06
N MET A 250 -2.76 -8.64 12.39
CA MET A 250 -4.07 -8.71 11.71
C MET A 250 -3.95 -8.34 10.22
N ILE A 251 -3.18 -7.29 9.92
CA ILE A 251 -2.94 -6.82 8.55
C ILE A 251 -2.11 -7.84 7.76
N ILE A 252 -1.09 -8.43 8.38
CA ILE A 252 -0.29 -9.54 7.83
C ILE A 252 -1.22 -10.71 7.49
N LYS A 253 -2.10 -11.13 8.42
CA LYS A 253 -3.05 -12.23 8.19
C LYS A 253 -3.99 -11.96 7.02
N HIS A 254 -4.43 -10.72 6.85
CA HIS A 254 -5.27 -10.31 5.72
C HIS A 254 -4.49 -10.40 4.40
N TYR A 255 -3.35 -9.70 4.29
CA TYR A 255 -2.64 -9.56 3.01
C TYR A 255 -1.83 -10.80 2.61
N TYR A 256 -1.45 -11.67 3.55
CA TYR A 256 -0.73 -12.91 3.26
C TYR A 256 -1.53 -13.84 2.33
N LYS A 257 -2.86 -13.79 2.40
CA LYS A 257 -3.77 -14.56 1.52
C LYS A 257 -3.66 -14.18 0.05
N PHE A 258 -3.24 -12.94 -0.24
CA PHE A 258 -3.13 -12.40 -1.61
C PHE A 258 -1.72 -12.52 -2.19
N LEU A 259 -0.74 -12.96 -1.40
CA LEU A 259 0.60 -13.26 -1.93
C LEU A 259 0.54 -14.42 -2.94
N SER A 260 1.38 -14.37 -3.97
CA SER A 260 1.50 -15.45 -4.95
C SER A 260 2.03 -16.73 -4.30
N ASP A 261 1.53 -17.87 -4.78
CA ASP A 261 2.04 -19.21 -4.47
C ASP A 261 3.24 -19.60 -5.35
N SER A 262 3.57 -18.78 -6.38
CA SER A 262 4.70 -19.02 -7.26
C SER A 262 6.05 -18.90 -6.52
N SER A 263 7.09 -19.56 -7.02
CA SER A 263 8.44 -19.46 -6.46
C SER A 263 9.09 -18.09 -6.73
N GLY A 264 10.04 -17.67 -5.88
CA GLY A 264 10.76 -16.40 -6.00
C GLY A 264 10.77 -15.58 -4.71
N ASN A 265 11.35 -14.38 -4.78
CA ASN A 265 11.35 -13.46 -3.64
C ASN A 265 9.96 -12.82 -3.44
N TYR A 266 9.60 -12.49 -2.20
CA TYR A 266 8.34 -11.79 -1.87
C TYR A 266 7.04 -12.59 -2.09
N ASN A 267 7.10 -13.92 -2.03
CA ASN A 267 5.94 -14.82 -2.14
C ASN A 267 5.48 -15.34 -0.76
N LYS A 268 4.46 -16.21 -0.71
CA LYS A 268 4.02 -16.84 0.56
C LYS A 268 5.14 -17.60 1.26
N GLN A 269 5.93 -18.39 0.54
CA GLN A 269 7.01 -19.19 1.14
C GLN A 269 8.06 -18.32 1.83
N HIS A 270 8.45 -17.20 1.20
CA HIS A 270 9.40 -16.23 1.72
C HIS A 270 8.92 -15.63 3.05
N TYR A 271 7.62 -15.28 3.13
CA TYR A 271 7.03 -14.65 4.32
C TYR A 271 6.37 -15.62 5.30
N ARG A 272 6.51 -16.94 5.09
CA ARG A 272 5.86 -17.96 5.93
C ARG A 272 6.24 -17.81 7.40
N LYS A 273 7.53 -17.58 7.69
CA LYS A 273 8.01 -17.43 9.08
C LYS A 273 7.32 -16.26 9.78
N THR A 274 7.33 -15.09 9.15
CA THR A 274 6.66 -13.88 9.66
C THR A 274 5.17 -14.10 9.88
N PHE A 275 4.49 -14.74 8.92
CA PHE A 275 3.08 -15.07 9.04
C PHE A 275 2.81 -16.00 10.23
N GLU A 276 3.58 -17.08 10.38
CA GLU A 276 3.43 -18.00 11.53
C GLU A 276 3.70 -17.29 12.87
N SER A 277 4.76 -16.49 12.96
CA SER A 277 5.07 -15.70 14.16
C SER A 277 3.98 -14.68 14.50
N SER A 278 3.33 -14.09 13.50
CA SER A 278 2.27 -13.10 13.70
C SER A 278 1.01 -13.67 14.36
N LYS A 279 0.75 -14.98 14.22
CA LYS A 279 -0.44 -15.63 14.77
C LYS A 279 -0.56 -15.48 16.29
N ARG A 280 0.57 -15.44 17.01
CA ARG A 280 0.59 -15.23 18.47
C ARG A 280 -0.06 -13.91 18.91
N PHE A 281 -0.02 -12.90 18.06
CA PHE A 281 -0.60 -11.57 18.33
C PHE A 281 -2.02 -11.41 17.77
N CYS A 282 -2.61 -12.50 17.24
CA CYS A 282 -3.96 -12.55 16.71
C CYS A 282 -4.84 -13.40 17.65
N PHE A 283 -5.37 -12.80 18.70
CA PHE A 283 -6.21 -13.47 19.69
C PHE A 283 -7.60 -12.84 19.75
N ASP A 284 -8.57 -13.66 20.12
CA ASP A 284 -9.95 -13.24 20.33
C ASP A 284 -10.09 -12.54 21.67
N LEU A 285 -10.66 -11.34 21.63
CA LEU A 285 -10.97 -10.56 22.83
C LEU A 285 -12.40 -10.88 23.23
N GLU A 286 -12.62 -12.09 23.77
CA GLU A 286 -13.96 -12.48 24.20
C GLU A 286 -14.52 -11.55 25.29
N PRO A 287 -15.85 -11.31 25.31
CA PRO A 287 -16.51 -10.50 26.34
C PRO A 287 -16.49 -11.11 27.74
N SER A 288 -16.35 -12.43 27.85
CA SER A 288 -16.61 -13.25 29.05
C SER A 288 -15.71 -12.96 30.26
N PHE A 289 -14.58 -12.27 30.06
CA PHE A 289 -13.67 -11.86 31.13
C PHE A 289 -13.90 -10.44 31.63
N TYR A 290 -14.82 -9.66 31.04
CA TYR A 290 -15.18 -8.34 31.53
C TYR A 290 -16.15 -8.45 32.73
N LYS A 291 -15.72 -9.11 33.82
CA LYS A 291 -16.27 -8.81 35.14
C LYS A 291 -15.62 -7.50 35.57
N ASN A 292 -16.46 -6.47 35.65
CA ASN A 292 -16.13 -5.11 36.06
C ASN A 292 -15.71 -5.10 37.53
N ASN A 293 -14.59 -5.73 37.86
CA ASN A 293 -13.99 -5.69 39.19
C ASN A 293 -13.15 -4.41 39.23
N GLY A 294 -13.32 -3.61 40.28
CA GLY A 294 -12.75 -2.26 40.45
C GLY A 294 -11.22 -2.16 40.50
N GLU A 295 -10.48 -3.14 39.96
CA GLU A 295 -9.02 -3.25 39.94
C GLU A 295 -8.36 -2.55 38.74
N LEU A 296 -9.07 -1.67 38.04
CA LEU A 296 -8.49 -0.83 36.98
C LEU A 296 -7.44 0.19 37.50
N ARG A 297 -7.21 0.26 38.83
CA ARG A 297 -6.40 1.29 39.47
C ARG A 297 -4.92 0.93 39.67
N ASP A 298 -4.51 -0.34 39.62
CA ASP A 298 -3.11 -0.73 39.87
C ASP A 298 -2.25 -0.97 38.62
N LEU A 299 -2.83 -1.01 37.42
CA LEU A 299 -2.10 -1.33 36.17
C LEU A 299 -1.25 -0.17 35.61
N ASN A 300 -1.41 1.05 36.13
CA ASN A 300 -0.46 2.15 35.86
C ASN A 300 0.93 1.89 36.47
N LYS A 301 1.08 0.93 37.40
CA LYS A 301 2.39 0.45 37.85
C LYS A 301 3.03 -0.54 36.87
N VAL A 302 2.23 -1.26 36.08
CA VAL A 302 2.68 -2.27 35.10
C VAL A 302 3.20 -1.63 33.81
N SER A 303 2.85 -0.38 33.50
CA SER A 303 3.32 0.32 32.29
C SER A 303 4.81 0.67 32.26
N ASN A 304 5.55 0.43 33.34
CA ASN A 304 7.01 0.59 33.39
C ASN A 304 7.79 -0.72 33.16
N ILE A 305 7.09 -1.85 33.03
CA ILE A 305 7.72 -3.10 32.60
C ILE A 305 7.87 -3.00 31.08
N LYS A 306 9.07 -3.24 30.56
CA LYS A 306 9.29 -3.50 29.12
C LYS A 306 9.16 -5.02 28.94
N PRO A 307 7.94 -5.57 28.78
CA PRO A 307 7.77 -7.00 28.62
C PRO A 307 8.49 -7.45 27.36
N ASP A 308 9.35 -8.46 27.44
CA ASP A 308 9.86 -9.11 26.24
C ASP A 308 8.73 -9.90 25.58
N PHE A 309 8.18 -9.36 24.49
CA PHE A 309 7.05 -9.98 23.79
C PHE A 309 7.35 -11.40 23.27
N ASN A 310 8.62 -11.79 23.15
CA ASN A 310 8.96 -13.16 22.75
C ASN A 310 8.62 -14.17 23.86
N ASN A 311 8.76 -13.75 25.12
CA ASN A 311 8.67 -14.61 26.29
C ASN A 311 7.42 -14.34 27.16
N LEU A 312 6.66 -13.29 26.86
CA LEU A 312 5.49 -12.92 27.65
C LEU A 312 4.33 -13.93 27.49
N PRO A 313 3.74 -14.46 28.59
CA PRO A 313 2.56 -15.32 28.50
C PRO A 313 1.42 -14.67 27.70
N LEU A 314 0.66 -15.49 26.96
CA LEU A 314 -0.39 -15.00 26.06
C LEU A 314 -1.48 -14.24 26.82
N GLU A 315 -1.81 -14.69 28.02
CA GLU A 315 -2.81 -14.11 28.91
C GLU A 315 -2.44 -12.67 29.28
N VAL A 316 -1.15 -12.43 29.57
CA VAL A 316 -0.65 -11.09 29.89
C VAL A 316 -0.69 -10.19 28.66
N LEU A 317 -0.36 -10.72 27.48
CA LEU A 317 -0.45 -9.97 26.22
C LEU A 317 -1.90 -9.55 25.90
N ILE A 318 -2.86 -10.44 26.15
CA ILE A 318 -4.31 -10.17 26.01
C ILE A 318 -4.72 -9.01 26.93
N GLU A 319 -4.31 -9.04 28.19
CA GLU A 319 -4.65 -7.97 29.15
C GLU A 319 -3.99 -6.63 28.81
N LEU A 320 -2.71 -6.62 28.45
CA LEU A 320 -2.02 -5.41 27.96
C LEU A 320 -2.75 -4.81 26.76
N ARG A 321 -3.21 -5.66 25.85
CA ARG A 321 -3.98 -5.23 24.69
C ARG A 321 -5.34 -4.65 25.07
N ARG A 322 -6.07 -5.26 26.01
CA ARG A 322 -7.34 -4.72 26.54
C ARG A 322 -7.17 -3.34 27.16
N ILE A 323 -6.14 -3.16 27.99
CA ILE A 323 -5.80 -1.86 28.60
C ILE A 323 -5.51 -0.82 27.52
N ASN A 324 -4.71 -1.17 26.51
CA ASN A 324 -4.40 -0.26 25.40
C ASN A 324 -5.66 0.16 24.63
N ILE A 325 -6.58 -0.77 24.37
CA ILE A 325 -7.88 -0.49 23.74
C ILE A 325 -8.69 0.52 24.57
N LEU A 326 -8.78 0.32 25.89
CA LEU A 326 -9.52 1.22 26.78
C LEU A 326 -8.89 2.62 26.84
N LYS A 327 -7.55 2.72 26.89
CA LYS A 327 -6.83 4.00 26.84
C LYS A 327 -7.09 4.73 25.53
N ASN A 328 -7.02 4.03 24.40
CA ASN A 328 -7.31 4.62 23.09
C ASN A 328 -8.78 5.01 22.94
N PHE A 329 -9.71 4.24 23.51
CA PHE A 329 -11.12 4.59 23.55
C PHE A 329 -11.37 5.90 24.33
N GLN A 330 -10.72 6.08 25.50
CA GLN A 330 -10.81 7.34 26.26
C GLN A 330 -10.33 8.54 25.43
N ARG A 331 -9.15 8.43 24.79
CA ARG A 331 -8.64 9.46 23.87
C ARG A 331 -9.60 9.74 22.71
N THR A 332 -10.22 8.70 22.16
CA THR A 332 -11.24 8.86 21.12
C THR A 332 -12.42 9.67 21.64
N ILE A 333 -12.94 9.38 22.83
CA ILE A 333 -14.07 10.13 23.42
C ILE A 333 -13.70 11.60 23.65
N GLU A 334 -12.50 11.89 24.15
CA GLU A 334 -11.99 13.26 24.30
C GLU A 334 -11.95 13.98 22.94
N LYS A 335 -11.41 13.32 21.91
CA LYS A 335 -11.34 13.85 20.55
C LYS A 335 -12.73 14.13 19.97
N LEU A 336 -13.68 13.21 20.16
CA LEU A 336 -15.05 13.37 19.67
C LEU A 336 -15.80 14.49 20.42
N ASN A 337 -15.58 14.67 21.72
CA ASN A 337 -16.17 15.77 22.49
C ASN A 337 -15.76 17.14 21.95
N ASN A 338 -14.52 17.26 21.45
CA ASN A 338 -13.93 18.52 21.00
C ASN A 338 -14.21 18.89 19.54
N VAL A 339 -15.05 18.14 18.83
CA VAL A 339 -15.40 18.42 17.43
C VAL A 339 -16.92 18.49 17.23
N SER A 340 -17.35 19.14 16.13
CA SER A 340 -18.75 19.28 15.75
C SER A 340 -19.42 17.94 15.43
N LYS A 341 -20.75 17.90 15.42
CA LYS A 341 -21.54 16.71 15.05
C LYS A 341 -21.06 16.10 13.73
N ASP A 342 -21.01 16.91 12.68
CA ASP A 342 -20.63 16.44 11.34
C ASP A 342 -19.17 15.97 11.31
N ALA A 343 -18.29 16.60 12.09
CA ALA A 343 -16.91 16.15 12.22
C ALA A 343 -16.80 14.81 12.95
N ARG A 344 -17.66 14.52 13.94
CA ARG A 344 -17.73 13.20 14.61
C ARG A 344 -18.14 12.12 13.63
N GLU A 345 -19.21 12.34 12.87
CA GLU A 345 -19.71 11.39 11.88
C GLU A 345 -18.63 11.08 10.83
N ASN A 346 -18.02 12.12 10.26
CA ASN A 346 -16.94 11.95 9.28
C ASN A 346 -15.73 11.21 9.87
N LEU A 347 -15.37 11.46 11.13
CA LEU A 347 -14.25 10.79 11.79
C LEU A 347 -14.55 9.31 12.07
N ILE A 348 -15.74 8.98 12.58
CA ILE A 348 -16.15 7.60 12.84
C ILE A 348 -16.25 6.84 11.51
N LEU A 349 -16.89 7.42 10.50
CA LEU A 349 -17.06 6.78 9.21
C LEU A 349 -15.72 6.59 8.48
N SER A 350 -14.85 7.59 8.46
CA SER A 350 -13.51 7.44 7.85
C SER A 350 -12.68 6.38 8.57
N SER A 351 -12.78 6.27 9.90
CA SER A 351 -12.16 5.17 10.65
C SER A 351 -12.78 3.81 10.32
N PHE A 352 -14.08 3.74 10.05
CA PHE A 352 -14.73 2.50 9.61
C PHE A 352 -14.25 2.09 8.21
N MET A 353 -14.22 3.05 7.28
CA MET A 353 -13.72 2.86 5.91
C MET A 353 -12.24 2.45 5.89
N SER A 354 -11.43 2.87 6.88
CA SER A 354 -10.00 2.57 6.92
C SER A 354 -9.67 1.11 7.23
N LEU A 355 -10.60 0.36 7.83
CA LEU A 355 -10.40 -1.02 8.22
C LEU A 355 -10.30 -1.97 7.01
N CYS A 356 -9.60 -3.09 7.20
CA CYS A 356 -9.59 -4.23 6.28
C CYS A 356 -10.16 -5.46 7.01
N ASP A 357 -10.76 -6.40 6.29
CA ASP A 357 -11.32 -7.65 6.86
C ASP A 357 -12.34 -7.39 8.00
N ARG A 358 -13.15 -6.32 7.89
CA ARG A 358 -14.06 -5.87 8.96
C ARG A 358 -14.98 -6.97 9.48
N LYS A 359 -15.47 -7.84 8.59
CA LYS A 359 -16.36 -8.93 8.99
C LYS A 359 -15.67 -9.92 9.93
N SER A 360 -14.39 -10.23 9.70
CA SER A 360 -13.62 -11.11 10.58
C SER A 360 -13.19 -10.38 11.84
N LEU A 361 -12.78 -9.11 11.71
CA LEU A 361 -12.25 -8.36 12.85
C LEU A 361 -13.37 -7.95 13.79
N PHE A 362 -14.49 -7.48 13.29
CA PHE A 362 -15.60 -6.88 14.02
C PHE A 362 -16.96 -7.50 13.65
N PRO A 363 -17.22 -8.78 13.97
CA PRO A 363 -18.39 -9.53 13.49
C PRO A 363 -19.76 -8.94 13.86
N SER A 364 -19.85 -8.17 14.95
CA SER A 364 -21.08 -7.49 15.34
C SER A 364 -21.08 -6.00 14.98
N THR A 365 -19.93 -5.33 15.06
CA THR A 365 -19.84 -3.87 14.90
C THR A 365 -20.11 -3.43 13.47
N TYR A 366 -19.70 -4.20 12.46
CA TYR A 366 -19.98 -3.83 11.05
C TYR A 366 -21.48 -3.73 10.75
N LYS A 367 -22.32 -4.45 11.52
CA LYS A 367 -23.79 -4.37 11.43
C LYS A 367 -24.38 -3.20 12.24
N LYS A 368 -23.62 -2.66 13.20
CA LYS A 368 -24.03 -1.61 14.14
C LYS A 368 -23.54 -0.22 13.74
N ILE A 369 -22.81 -0.09 12.62
CA ILE A 369 -22.21 1.19 12.21
C ILE A 369 -23.24 2.32 12.12
N LYS A 370 -24.45 2.05 11.60
CA LYS A 370 -25.55 3.03 11.58
C LYS A 370 -25.89 3.51 13.00
N ASN A 371 -26.14 2.58 13.92
CA ASN A 371 -26.43 2.92 15.32
C ASN A 371 -25.29 3.72 15.97
N ILE A 372 -24.03 3.37 15.68
CA ILE A 372 -22.87 4.10 16.22
C ILE A 372 -22.88 5.56 15.75
N LEU A 373 -23.17 5.80 14.46
CA LEU A 373 -23.29 7.14 13.91
C LEU A 373 -24.48 7.88 14.52
N ASP A 374 -25.66 7.26 14.60
CA ASP A 374 -26.87 7.84 15.20
C ASP A 374 -26.62 8.22 16.68
N PHE A 375 -25.92 7.38 17.44
CA PHE A 375 -25.58 7.70 18.83
C PHE A 375 -24.45 8.74 18.98
N SER A 376 -23.63 8.96 17.95
CA SER A 376 -22.52 9.92 17.98
C SER A 376 -22.96 11.38 18.01
N GLU A 377 -24.23 11.65 17.68
CA GLU A 377 -24.87 12.96 17.87
C GLU A 377 -24.73 13.46 19.31
N ASN A 378 -24.83 12.53 20.28
CA ASN A 378 -24.66 12.81 21.69
C ASN A 378 -23.63 11.86 22.30
N ILE A 379 -22.45 12.38 22.64
CA ILE A 379 -21.34 11.58 23.16
C ILE A 379 -21.72 10.75 24.40
N LYS A 380 -22.60 11.25 25.28
CA LYS A 380 -23.07 10.47 26.43
C LYS A 380 -23.87 9.24 25.99
N ARG A 381 -24.71 9.37 24.95
CA ARG A 381 -25.43 8.24 24.33
C ARG A 381 -24.47 7.24 23.70
N LEU A 382 -23.49 7.72 22.94
CA LEU A 382 -22.45 6.87 22.34
C LEU A 382 -21.67 6.07 23.39
N ILE A 383 -21.24 6.71 24.49
CA ILE A 383 -20.55 6.05 25.60
C ILE A 383 -21.43 4.97 26.22
N ASN A 384 -22.69 5.29 26.51
CA ASN A 384 -23.62 4.33 27.11
C ASN A 384 -23.91 3.13 26.20
N PHE A 385 -23.97 3.36 24.89
CA PHE A 385 -24.07 2.29 23.89
C PHE A 385 -22.81 1.42 23.87
N ALA A 386 -21.63 2.05 23.77
CA ALA A 386 -20.34 1.35 23.71
C ALA A 386 -20.05 0.52 24.98
N LYS A 387 -20.41 1.01 26.17
CA LYS A 387 -20.22 0.27 27.44
C LYS A 387 -20.91 -1.10 27.50
N ARG A 388 -21.93 -1.32 26.68
CA ARG A 388 -22.66 -2.59 26.60
C ARG A 388 -22.01 -3.60 25.65
N ASP A 389 -21.02 -3.16 24.87
CA ASP A 389 -20.40 -3.95 23.81
C ASP A 389 -18.92 -3.60 23.64
N PHE A 390 -18.05 -4.47 24.17
CA PHE A 390 -16.61 -4.28 24.07
C PHE A 390 -16.10 -4.25 22.62
N GLU A 391 -16.81 -4.86 21.67
CA GLU A 391 -16.45 -4.81 20.26
C GLU A 391 -16.58 -3.39 19.70
N VAL A 392 -17.61 -2.65 20.13
CA VAL A 392 -17.83 -1.23 19.80
C VAL A 392 -16.76 -0.35 20.45
N ILE A 393 -16.41 -0.60 21.71
CA ILE A 393 -15.28 0.08 22.38
C ILE A 393 -14.00 -0.13 21.57
N ARG A 394 -13.71 -1.38 21.19
CA ARG A 394 -12.54 -1.73 20.40
C ARG A 394 -12.56 -1.04 19.04
N PHE A 395 -13.69 -1.02 18.34
CA PHE A 395 -13.80 -0.29 17.08
C PHE A 395 -13.51 1.20 17.26
N LEU A 396 -14.16 1.87 18.22
CA LEU A 396 -13.96 3.30 18.45
C LEU A 396 -12.52 3.62 18.89
N SER A 397 -11.83 2.69 19.53
CA SER A 397 -10.41 2.85 19.86
C SER A 397 -9.51 3.00 18.62
N TYR A 398 -9.95 2.57 17.43
CA TYR A 398 -9.18 2.72 16.19
C TYR A 398 -9.09 4.17 15.70
N ILE A 399 -10.01 5.04 16.11
CA ILE A 399 -9.98 6.48 15.76
C ILE A 399 -8.75 7.18 16.35
N SER A 400 -8.24 6.68 17.48
CA SER A 400 -7.05 7.19 18.16
C SER A 400 -5.95 6.12 18.23
N ASN A 401 -5.97 5.17 17.29
CA ASN A 401 -4.95 4.15 17.17
C ASN A 401 -3.81 4.67 16.30
N ASP A 402 -2.61 4.65 16.85
CA ASP A 402 -1.39 5.15 16.19
C ASP A 402 -0.80 4.16 15.17
N HIS A 403 -1.56 3.15 14.73
CA HIS A 403 -1.09 2.21 13.72
C HIS A 403 -1.13 2.83 12.31
N PRO A 404 0.03 2.97 11.65
CA PRO A 404 0.22 3.82 10.46
C PRO A 404 -0.61 3.41 9.24
N PHE A 405 -0.97 2.12 9.13
CA PHE A 405 -1.83 1.63 8.04
C PHE A 405 -3.25 2.19 8.12
N PHE A 406 -3.85 2.17 9.31
CA PHE A 406 -5.23 2.63 9.50
C PHE A 406 -5.28 4.16 9.43
N GLU A 407 -4.27 4.84 9.98
CA GLU A 407 -4.10 6.29 9.88
C GLU A 407 -4.11 6.76 8.42
N ALA A 408 -3.22 6.23 7.58
CA ALA A 408 -3.14 6.63 6.17
C ALA A 408 -4.45 6.37 5.40
N ARG A 409 -5.13 5.25 5.68
CA ARG A 409 -6.40 4.92 5.02
C ARG A 409 -7.55 5.79 5.53
N MET A 410 -7.53 6.17 6.80
CA MET A 410 -8.49 7.09 7.41
C MET A 410 -8.32 8.49 6.83
N ASP A 411 -7.08 8.98 6.66
CA ASP A 411 -6.80 10.28 6.04
C ASP A 411 -7.37 10.37 4.62
N LEU A 412 -7.20 9.31 3.82
CA LEU A 412 -7.77 9.23 2.47
C LEU A 412 -9.30 9.26 2.50
N ALA A 413 -9.93 8.46 3.37
CA ALA A 413 -11.39 8.41 3.47
C ALA A 413 -11.97 9.75 3.97
N LYS A 414 -11.34 10.35 4.98
CA LYS A 414 -11.72 11.65 5.52
C LYS A 414 -11.66 12.74 4.45
N LYS A 415 -10.55 12.82 3.71
CA LYS A 415 -10.37 13.80 2.62
C LYS A 415 -11.41 13.65 1.50
N PHE A 416 -11.85 12.44 1.20
CA PHE A 416 -12.95 12.22 0.26
C PHE A 416 -14.26 12.83 0.76
N LEU A 417 -14.65 12.50 2.00
CA LEU A 417 -15.88 13.03 2.61
C LEU A 417 -15.86 14.56 2.67
N GLU A 418 -14.71 15.15 2.99
CA GLU A 418 -14.50 16.61 3.00
C GLU A 418 -14.62 17.25 1.61
N THR A 419 -14.42 16.48 0.53
CA THR A 419 -14.58 16.97 -0.86
C THR A 419 -16.06 17.10 -1.26
N LEU A 420 -16.97 16.36 -0.60
CA LEU A 420 -18.40 16.38 -0.91
C LEU A 420 -19.07 17.60 -0.28
N LEU A 421 -19.98 18.24 -1.02
CA LEU A 421 -20.93 19.21 -0.46
C LEU A 421 -21.77 18.58 0.66
N PRO A 422 -22.20 19.33 1.70
CA PRO A 422 -22.91 18.77 2.85
C PRO A 422 -24.09 17.86 2.50
N GLU A 423 -25.04 18.33 1.69
CA GLU A 423 -26.21 17.55 1.26
C GLU A 423 -25.83 16.27 0.50
N LYS A 424 -24.81 16.38 -0.36
CA LYS A 424 -24.27 15.25 -1.13
C LYS A 424 -23.54 14.24 -0.24
N ARG A 425 -22.90 14.72 0.82
CA ARG A 425 -22.25 13.89 1.83
C ARG A 425 -23.27 13.10 2.63
N GLU A 426 -24.34 13.75 3.11
CA GLU A 426 -25.43 13.08 3.81
C GLU A 426 -26.06 11.98 2.94
N PHE A 427 -26.36 12.30 1.68
CA PHE A 427 -26.86 11.32 0.72
C PHE A 427 -25.89 10.15 0.53
N PHE A 428 -24.59 10.43 0.34
CA PHE A 428 -23.56 9.41 0.22
C PHE A 428 -23.47 8.51 1.46
N ILE A 429 -23.53 9.08 2.66
CA ILE A 429 -23.47 8.34 3.93
C ILE A 429 -24.69 7.44 4.07
N SER A 430 -25.89 7.96 3.83
CA SER A 430 -27.14 7.19 3.88
C SER A 430 -27.10 5.99 2.93
N PHE A 431 -26.66 6.22 1.68
CA PHE A 431 -26.45 5.16 0.71
C PHE A 431 -25.40 4.15 1.19
N TYR A 432 -24.23 4.60 1.62
CA TYR A 432 -23.17 3.72 2.08
C TYR A 432 -23.64 2.80 3.21
N LEU A 433 -24.45 3.33 4.15
CA LEU A 433 -24.98 2.56 5.26
C LEU A 433 -25.97 1.48 4.81
N SER A 434 -26.73 1.69 3.73
CA SER A 434 -27.67 0.70 3.19
C SER A 434 -26.99 -0.50 2.51
N LEU A 435 -25.74 -0.34 2.07
CA LEU A 435 -25.00 -1.37 1.36
C LEU A 435 -24.68 -2.61 2.20
N LYS A 436 -24.51 -3.76 1.56
CA LYS A 436 -23.92 -4.95 2.19
C LYS A 436 -22.42 -4.75 2.39
N GLU A 437 -21.84 -5.50 3.32
CA GLU A 437 -20.41 -5.34 3.67
C GLU A 437 -19.45 -5.45 2.47
N LYS A 438 -19.68 -6.42 1.56
CA LYS A 438 -18.86 -6.57 0.34
C LYS A 438 -18.97 -5.38 -0.61
N GLU A 439 -20.12 -4.71 -0.63
CA GLU A 439 -20.36 -3.53 -1.46
C GLU A 439 -19.70 -2.31 -0.82
N LYS A 440 -19.78 -2.18 0.52
CA LYS A 440 -19.04 -1.18 1.29
C LYS A 440 -17.53 -1.27 1.02
N GLU A 441 -16.93 -2.46 1.04
CA GLU A 441 -15.51 -2.67 0.74
C GLU A 441 -15.10 -2.13 -0.65
N LEU A 442 -15.97 -2.27 -1.66
CA LEU A 442 -15.74 -1.70 -2.99
C LEU A 442 -15.82 -0.16 -2.97
N ILE A 443 -16.83 0.41 -2.30
CA ILE A 443 -16.94 1.86 -2.15
C ILE A 443 -15.74 2.43 -1.39
N ASP A 444 -15.31 1.78 -0.31
CA ASP A 444 -14.13 2.18 0.47
C ASP A 444 -12.87 2.26 -0.39
N ALA A 445 -12.65 1.25 -1.24
CA ALA A 445 -11.52 1.22 -2.15
C ALA A 445 -11.62 2.31 -3.22
N PHE A 446 -12.82 2.58 -3.76
CA PHE A 446 -13.04 3.69 -4.69
C PHE A 446 -12.72 5.04 -4.03
N VAL A 447 -13.28 5.29 -2.84
CA VAL A 447 -13.09 6.50 -2.04
C VAL A 447 -11.61 6.80 -1.82
N ARG A 448 -10.84 5.80 -1.34
CA ARG A 448 -9.41 5.98 -1.13
C ARG A 448 -8.64 6.18 -2.42
N ASN A 449 -8.99 5.45 -3.48
CA ASN A 449 -8.32 5.61 -4.78
C ASN A 449 -8.63 6.97 -5.41
N TYR A 450 -9.85 7.49 -5.29
CA TYR A 450 -10.18 8.83 -5.76
C TYR A 450 -9.20 9.87 -5.21
N VAL A 451 -9.00 9.86 -3.88
CA VAL A 451 -8.07 10.79 -3.23
C VAL A 451 -6.62 10.53 -3.61
N ARG A 452 -6.21 9.27 -3.73
CA ARG A 452 -4.85 8.92 -4.18
C ARG A 452 -4.51 9.55 -5.53
N TYR A 453 -5.42 9.41 -6.49
CA TYR A 453 -5.21 9.81 -7.87
C TYR A 453 -5.62 11.26 -8.15
N ASP A 454 -6.15 12.00 -7.16
CA ASP A 454 -6.39 13.45 -7.26
C ASP A 454 -5.08 14.25 -7.23
N ARG A 455 -4.44 14.29 -8.39
CA ARG A 455 -3.21 15.03 -8.69
C ARG A 455 -3.15 15.34 -10.19
N ASP A 456 -2.26 16.23 -10.56
CA ASP A 456 -2.00 16.49 -11.98
C ASP A 456 -1.17 15.37 -12.61
N TRP A 457 -1.77 14.66 -13.54
CA TRP A 457 -1.13 13.59 -14.32
C TRP A 457 -0.72 14.03 -15.72
N HIS A 458 -1.04 15.27 -16.11
CA HIS A 458 -0.84 15.82 -17.45
C HIS A 458 -1.40 14.94 -18.59
N ILE A 459 -2.44 14.15 -18.28
CA ILE A 459 -3.15 13.29 -19.23
C ILE A 459 -4.65 13.41 -18.97
N LYS A 460 -5.43 13.33 -20.05
CA LYS A 460 -6.88 13.21 -20.00
C LYS A 460 -7.28 11.77 -20.26
N ILE A 461 -8.00 11.19 -19.30
CA ILE A 461 -8.69 9.91 -19.48
C ILE A 461 -10.18 10.22 -19.46
N PRO A 462 -10.94 9.84 -20.50
CA PRO A 462 -12.37 10.05 -20.52
C PRO A 462 -13.05 9.35 -19.35
N THR A 463 -14.06 9.99 -18.77
CA THR A 463 -14.91 9.35 -17.77
C THR A 463 -15.69 8.20 -18.41
N PRO A 464 -15.57 6.96 -17.90
CA PRO A 464 -16.36 5.83 -18.38
C PRO A 464 -17.86 6.12 -18.29
N ALA A 465 -18.61 5.77 -19.32
CA ALA A 465 -20.04 6.05 -19.42
C ALA A 465 -20.81 5.54 -18.19
N GLU A 466 -20.37 4.42 -17.64
CA GLU A 466 -20.98 3.75 -16.49
C GLU A 466 -20.89 4.54 -15.17
N ILE A 467 -19.97 5.51 -15.07
CA ILE A 467 -19.81 6.33 -13.84
C ILE A 467 -20.14 7.81 -14.06
N VAL A 468 -20.55 8.24 -15.26
CA VAL A 468 -20.81 9.66 -15.55
C VAL A 468 -21.89 10.25 -14.64
N SER A 469 -22.99 9.54 -14.44
CA SER A 469 -24.09 9.97 -13.55
C SER A 469 -23.61 10.12 -12.11
N PHE A 470 -22.85 9.14 -11.61
CA PHE A 470 -22.24 9.14 -10.28
C PHE A 470 -21.30 10.34 -10.07
N VAL A 471 -20.39 10.57 -11.03
CA VAL A 471 -19.41 11.67 -11.00
C VAL A 471 -20.12 13.02 -10.99
N LYS A 472 -21.12 13.22 -11.86
CA LYS A 472 -21.91 14.46 -11.91
C LYS A 472 -22.78 14.65 -10.66
N GLY A 473 -23.43 13.58 -10.19
CA GLY A 473 -24.34 13.63 -9.02
C GLY A 473 -23.64 14.08 -7.74
N PHE A 474 -22.38 13.68 -7.56
CA PHE A 474 -21.54 14.07 -6.43
C PHE A 474 -20.57 15.22 -6.74
N GLN A 475 -20.59 15.78 -7.95
CA GLN A 475 -19.68 16.84 -8.40
C GLN A 475 -18.19 16.47 -8.22
N LEU A 476 -17.86 15.20 -8.46
CA LEU A 476 -16.49 14.70 -8.34
C LEU A 476 -15.66 15.14 -9.56
N LYS A 477 -14.34 15.24 -9.37
CA LYS A 477 -13.42 15.47 -10.49
C LYS A 477 -13.40 14.26 -11.42
N GLU A 478 -13.47 14.49 -12.73
CA GLU A 478 -13.53 13.44 -13.75
C GLU A 478 -12.32 12.50 -13.76
N LEU A 479 -11.10 13.06 -13.82
CA LEU A 479 -9.88 12.26 -13.94
C LEU A 479 -9.63 11.36 -12.71
N PRO A 480 -9.68 11.86 -11.45
CA PRO A 480 -9.51 11.01 -10.27
C PRO A 480 -10.58 9.94 -10.16
N SER A 481 -11.83 10.24 -10.53
CA SER A 481 -12.93 9.26 -10.56
C SER A 481 -12.67 8.16 -11.58
N SER A 482 -12.21 8.52 -12.78
CA SER A 482 -11.85 7.58 -13.84
C SER A 482 -10.70 6.67 -13.42
N LEU A 483 -9.66 7.24 -12.80
CA LEU A 483 -8.52 6.48 -12.31
C LEU A 483 -8.89 5.56 -11.13
N ALA A 484 -9.74 6.02 -10.21
CA ALA A 484 -10.27 5.19 -9.13
C ALA A 484 -11.08 4.01 -9.69
N TYR A 485 -11.90 4.25 -10.71
CA TYR A 485 -12.63 3.20 -11.42
C TYR A 485 -11.70 2.18 -12.07
N PHE A 486 -10.66 2.63 -12.79
CA PHE A 486 -9.71 1.72 -13.44
C PHE A 486 -8.74 1.02 -12.48
N CYS A 487 -8.73 1.35 -11.18
CA CYS A 487 -7.98 0.57 -10.18
C CYS A 487 -8.58 -0.83 -9.97
N PHE A 488 -9.89 -0.97 -10.19
CA PHE A 488 -10.59 -2.23 -10.16
C PHE A 488 -10.30 -3.07 -11.42
N GLU A 489 -10.28 -4.38 -11.24
CA GLU A 489 -10.31 -5.36 -12.32
C GLU A 489 -11.70 -5.40 -12.98
N ARG A 490 -11.77 -5.96 -14.19
CA ARG A 490 -13.02 -5.98 -14.98
C ARG A 490 -14.23 -6.54 -14.25
N ARG A 491 -14.04 -7.58 -13.42
CA ARG A 491 -15.14 -8.17 -12.63
C ARG A 491 -15.58 -7.25 -11.49
N GLU A 492 -14.64 -6.63 -10.80
CA GLU A 492 -14.91 -5.68 -9.71
C GLU A 492 -15.68 -4.46 -10.23
N ARG A 493 -15.30 -3.94 -11.41
CA ARG A 493 -16.02 -2.82 -12.04
C ARG A 493 -17.47 -3.14 -12.40
N ARG A 494 -17.77 -4.37 -12.84
CA ARG A 494 -19.17 -4.80 -13.06
C ARG A 494 -19.99 -4.75 -11.78
N ASN A 495 -19.40 -5.13 -10.64
CA ASN A 495 -20.08 -5.07 -9.35
C ASN A 495 -20.22 -3.61 -8.89
N PHE A 496 -19.16 -2.81 -9.04
CA PHE A 496 -19.19 -1.37 -8.74
C PHE A 496 -20.28 -0.64 -9.54
N ASN A 497 -20.39 -0.91 -10.85
CA ASN A 497 -21.44 -0.33 -11.70
C ASN A 497 -22.85 -0.64 -11.18
N LYS A 498 -23.11 -1.87 -10.71
CA LYS A 498 -24.42 -2.22 -10.13
C LYS A 498 -24.73 -1.40 -8.89
N ILE A 499 -23.76 -1.32 -7.98
CA ILE A 499 -23.85 -0.57 -6.72
C ILE A 499 -24.18 0.91 -6.98
N ILE A 500 -23.42 1.57 -7.84
CA ILE A 500 -23.62 3.00 -8.12
C ILE A 500 -24.88 3.26 -8.95
N ASN A 501 -25.31 2.35 -9.82
CA ASN A 501 -26.56 2.51 -10.56
C ASN A 501 -27.76 2.43 -9.62
N GLU A 502 -27.77 1.49 -8.68
CA GLU A 502 -28.79 1.40 -7.63
C GLU A 502 -28.81 2.67 -6.77
N MET A 503 -27.65 3.24 -6.47
CA MET A 503 -27.55 4.53 -5.79
C MET A 503 -28.21 5.65 -6.58
N MET A 504 -27.85 5.78 -7.87
CA MET A 504 -28.28 6.89 -8.72
C MET A 504 -29.76 6.82 -9.14
N VAL A 505 -30.37 5.63 -9.11
CA VAL A 505 -31.82 5.47 -9.32
C VAL A 505 -32.62 5.97 -8.10
N ASN A 506 -32.01 5.92 -6.91
CA ASN A 506 -32.63 6.34 -5.65
C ASN A 506 -32.14 7.74 -5.18
N ALA A 507 -31.36 8.44 -6.01
CA ALA A 507 -30.80 9.78 -5.78
C ALA A 507 -31.68 10.85 -6.42
#